data_AF-A0A542BLB3-F1
#
_entry.id   AF-A0A542BLB3-F1
#
_cell.length_a   1.000
_cell.length_b   1.000
_cell.length_c   1.000
_cell.angle_alpha   90.00
_cell.angle_beta   90.00
_cell.angle_gamma   90.00
#
_symmetry.space_group_name_H-M   'P 1'
#
loop_
_entity.id
_entity.type
_entity.pdbx_description
1 polymer ?
#
loop_
_entity_poly.entity_id
_entity_poly.type
_entity_poly.pdbx_seq_one_letter_code
_entity_poly.pdbx_strand_id
1 'polypeptide(L)'
;MRIIKILTFFISVVAYSAQATVPALSTKSINFVTVPIPDCHAQTATRSDFPSDSKTELRYRAVNKIMGQRDVDNYVYMYILGRKAADTGHLKSQLLMAELYLREKNVSYYTEFNPKQAKIYLDNLMQHNVARAFFLMSKHRSLFKTATSPQSAYLYQAAVLGDPDAMASVAKILQTVKRFPEANRLLTCALKLNGGGEALDDLAMDTLSAAGNDLSEWERGFGYFMSAAKSGYLQAFTGIILYDDKYFRPKFKHYYFTNPEYAKRMYKIISLADPLFYHDDISQKSSGKVRRVQGNERYRYPNLNKVLPFPPVKDLPPWNGDITVLLSDEDKRDYQADYDYRRMAKEVQVEGLL
;
A
#
# COMPACT_ATOMS: atom_id res chain seq x y z
N MET A 1 -43.57 43.11 -36.32
CA MET A 1 -42.71 43.30 -35.13
C MET A 1 -43.00 42.17 -34.14
N ARG A 2 -42.13 41.15 -34.05
CA ARG A 2 -42.26 40.05 -33.09
C ARG A 2 -41.46 40.39 -31.84
N ILE A 3 -42.14 40.47 -30.70
CA ILE A 3 -41.55 40.72 -29.38
C ILE A 3 -40.95 39.39 -28.90
N ILE A 4 -39.63 39.31 -28.81
CA ILE A 4 -38.90 38.19 -28.21
C ILE A 4 -38.91 38.41 -26.69
N LYS A 5 -39.63 37.56 -25.95
CA LYS A 5 -39.51 37.46 -24.49
C LYS A 5 -38.21 36.73 -24.18
N ILE A 6 -37.25 37.44 -23.61
CA ILE A 6 -36.02 36.85 -23.04
C ILE A 6 -36.43 36.23 -21.69
N LEU A 7 -36.37 34.91 -21.61
CA LEU A 7 -36.60 34.14 -20.40
C LEU A 7 -35.25 34.02 -19.67
N THR A 8 -35.07 34.75 -18.58
CA THR A 8 -33.88 34.69 -17.74
C THR A 8 -33.91 33.40 -16.92
N PHE A 9 -33.06 32.43 -17.29
CA PHE A 9 -32.85 31.22 -16.50
C PHE A 9 -31.93 31.56 -15.31
N PHE A 10 -32.50 31.67 -14.11
CA PHE A 10 -31.71 31.63 -12.88
C PHE A 10 -31.25 30.19 -12.66
N ILE A 11 -29.96 29.93 -12.94
CA ILE A 11 -29.31 28.69 -12.51
C ILE A 11 -29.04 28.84 -11.02
N SER A 12 -29.91 28.25 -10.20
CA SER A 12 -29.66 28.05 -8.77
C SER A 12 -28.48 27.10 -8.62
N VAL A 13 -27.29 27.63 -8.36
CA VAL A 13 -26.17 26.81 -7.88
C VAL A 13 -26.52 26.40 -6.45
N VAL A 14 -27.09 25.20 -6.30
CA VAL A 14 -27.24 24.58 -4.98
C VAL A 14 -25.84 24.23 -4.50
N ALA A 15 -25.26 25.07 -3.65
CA ALA A 15 -24.05 24.76 -2.90
C ALA A 15 -24.37 23.60 -1.96
N TYR A 16 -23.98 22.38 -2.34
CA TYR A 16 -24.04 21.23 -1.45
C TYR A 16 -22.86 21.29 -0.48
N SER A 17 -22.93 22.14 0.55
CA SER A 17 -22.00 22.08 1.69
C SER A 17 -22.56 21.14 2.76
N ALA A 18 -22.57 19.84 2.49
CA ALA A 18 -22.55 18.89 3.58
C ALA A 18 -21.12 18.91 4.13
N GLN A 19 -20.88 19.67 5.19
CA GLN A 19 -19.66 19.53 5.99
C GLN A 19 -19.68 18.12 6.57
N ALA A 20 -19.14 17.15 5.84
CA ALA A 20 -18.87 15.82 6.35
C ALA A 20 -17.93 16.00 7.55
N THR A 21 -18.43 15.74 8.75
CA THR A 21 -17.62 15.72 9.95
C THR A 21 -16.86 14.40 10.01
N VAL A 22 -15.64 14.41 10.57
CA VAL A 22 -14.90 13.16 10.81
C VAL A 22 -15.81 12.25 11.63
N PRO A 23 -15.98 10.96 11.26
CA PRO A 23 -16.80 10.04 12.02
C PRO A 23 -16.45 10.11 13.51
N ALA A 24 -17.46 10.33 14.35
CA ALA A 24 -17.25 10.41 15.79
C ALA A 24 -16.77 9.05 16.31
N LEU A 25 -15.49 8.95 16.65
CA LEU A 25 -14.91 7.76 17.23
C LEU A 25 -15.01 7.78 18.76
N SER A 26 -14.97 6.58 19.35
CA SER A 26 -14.92 6.42 20.81
C SER A 26 -13.80 7.28 21.41
N THR A 27 -14.10 8.01 22.48
CA THR A 27 -13.10 8.71 23.32
C THR A 27 -12.47 7.78 24.35
N LYS A 28 -13.00 6.56 24.50
CA LYS A 28 -12.48 5.52 25.39
C LYS A 28 -11.69 4.49 24.60
N SER A 29 -10.69 3.89 25.24
CA SER A 29 -9.91 2.80 24.67
C SER A 29 -10.79 1.61 24.33
N ILE A 30 -10.53 0.98 23.19
CA ILE A 30 -11.23 -0.24 22.78
C ILE A 30 -10.77 -1.39 23.67
N ASN A 31 -11.74 -2.10 24.27
CA ASN A 31 -11.47 -3.32 25.02
C ASN A 31 -11.48 -4.53 24.07
N PHE A 32 -10.29 -4.95 23.63
CA PHE A 32 -10.17 -6.07 22.69
C PHE A 32 -10.58 -7.43 23.27
N VAL A 33 -10.76 -7.56 24.59
CA VAL A 33 -11.32 -8.76 25.22
C VAL A 33 -12.79 -8.94 24.85
N THR A 34 -13.55 -7.85 24.70
CA THR A 34 -15.01 -7.90 24.54
C THR A 34 -15.54 -7.26 23.27
N VAL A 35 -14.70 -6.50 22.54
CA VAL A 35 -15.14 -5.83 21.31
C VAL A 35 -15.64 -6.85 20.28
N PRO A 36 -16.75 -6.58 19.57
CA PRO A 36 -17.14 -7.42 18.44
C PRO A 36 -16.05 -7.43 17.38
N ILE A 37 -16.05 -8.46 16.52
CA ILE A 37 -15.10 -8.54 15.41
C ILE A 37 -15.71 -7.84 14.21
N PRO A 38 -14.93 -7.02 13.49
CA PRO A 38 -15.42 -6.45 12.25
C PRO A 38 -15.80 -7.52 11.24
N ASP A 39 -16.90 -7.29 10.52
CA ASP A 39 -17.24 -8.13 9.39
C ASP A 39 -16.21 -7.99 8.27
N CYS A 40 -16.06 -9.07 7.49
CA CYS A 40 -15.15 -9.06 6.37
C CYS A 40 -15.80 -8.35 5.19
N HIS A 41 -15.57 -7.04 5.11
CA HIS A 41 -15.96 -6.25 3.95
C HIS A 41 -14.72 -5.98 3.10
N ALA A 42 -14.90 -6.01 1.77
CA ALA A 42 -13.95 -5.36 0.89
C ALA A 42 -13.79 -3.92 1.35
N GLN A 43 -12.58 -3.35 1.25
CA GLN A 43 -12.35 -1.93 1.54
C GLN A 43 -13.52 -1.14 0.96
N THR A 44 -14.16 -0.30 1.77
CA THR A 44 -15.03 0.75 1.22
C THR A 44 -14.17 1.40 0.16
N ALA A 45 -14.48 1.15 -1.12
CA ALA A 45 -13.63 1.56 -2.21
C ALA A 45 -13.31 3.01 -1.92
N THR A 46 -12.03 3.37 -1.81
CA THR A 46 -11.61 4.75 -1.94
C THR A 46 -12.26 5.18 -3.22
N ARG A 47 -13.40 5.87 -3.10
CA ARG A 47 -14.44 5.91 -4.12
C ARG A 47 -13.74 6.27 -5.42
N SER A 48 -13.64 5.30 -6.32
CA SER A 48 -12.86 5.35 -7.55
C SER A 48 -13.46 6.31 -8.58
N ASP A 49 -14.39 7.15 -8.15
CA ASP A 49 -15.30 7.92 -9.00
C ASP A 49 -15.22 9.42 -8.73
N PHE A 50 -14.20 9.89 -8.02
CA PHE A 50 -13.96 11.33 -7.99
C PHE A 50 -13.25 11.72 -9.29
N PRO A 51 -13.87 12.54 -10.16
CA PRO A 51 -13.22 13.01 -11.36
C PRO A 51 -11.99 13.82 -10.94
N SER A 52 -10.81 13.20 -11.04
CA SER A 52 -9.55 13.92 -11.01
C SER A 52 -9.29 14.40 -12.43
N ASP A 53 -9.03 15.69 -12.60
CA ASP A 53 -8.55 16.17 -13.88
C ASP A 53 -7.23 15.45 -14.23
N SER A 54 -6.95 15.27 -15.51
CA SER A 54 -5.80 14.50 -15.97
C SER A 54 -4.46 15.03 -15.44
N LYS A 55 -4.35 16.32 -15.08
CA LYS A 55 -3.13 16.91 -14.53
C LYS A 55 -2.95 16.54 -13.06
N THR A 56 -4.01 16.54 -12.26
CA THR A 56 -3.93 16.12 -10.84
C THR A 56 -3.51 14.66 -10.71
N GLU A 57 -4.09 13.78 -11.52
CA GLU A 57 -3.70 12.36 -11.57
C GLU A 57 -2.24 12.18 -12.05
N LEU A 58 -1.80 12.96 -13.05
CA LEU A 58 -0.40 12.94 -13.50
C LEU A 58 0.58 13.33 -12.38
N ARG A 59 0.25 14.37 -11.60
CA ARG A 59 1.05 14.79 -10.45
C ARG A 59 1.12 13.69 -9.39
N TYR A 60 0.00 13.07 -9.05
CA TYR A 60 -0.04 11.94 -8.12
C TYR A 60 0.93 10.82 -8.54
N ARG A 61 0.86 10.40 -9.82
CA ARG A 61 1.71 9.34 -10.37
C ARG A 61 3.19 9.71 -10.38
N ALA A 62 3.51 10.96 -10.70
CA ALA A 62 4.88 11.46 -10.64
C ALA A 62 5.46 11.33 -9.22
N VAL A 63 4.69 11.74 -8.20
CA VAL A 63 5.10 11.62 -6.78
C VAL A 63 5.30 10.16 -6.39
N ASN A 64 4.34 9.29 -6.74
CA ASN A 64 4.41 7.85 -6.47
C ASN A 64 5.66 7.22 -7.11
N LYS A 65 6.03 7.66 -8.32
CA LYS A 65 7.22 7.20 -9.04
C LYS A 65 8.51 7.67 -8.37
N ILE A 66 8.67 8.97 -8.10
CA ILE A 66 9.87 9.52 -7.43
C ILE A 66 10.12 8.80 -6.10
N MET A 67 9.06 8.65 -5.31
CA MET A 67 9.12 7.98 -4.01
C MET A 67 9.53 6.52 -4.15
N GLY A 68 8.91 5.78 -5.07
CA GLY A 68 9.15 4.36 -5.23
C GLY A 68 10.51 4.01 -5.87
N GLN A 69 11.02 4.88 -6.73
CA GLN A 69 12.36 4.76 -7.33
C GLN A 69 13.48 5.31 -6.44
N ARG A 70 13.14 5.82 -5.25
CA ARG A 70 14.05 6.53 -4.35
C ARG A 70 14.90 7.58 -5.07
N ASP A 71 14.26 8.35 -5.94
CA ASP A 71 14.90 9.39 -6.74
C ASP A 71 15.15 10.64 -5.89
N VAL A 72 16.20 10.55 -5.05
CA VAL A 72 16.53 11.53 -4.01
C VAL A 72 16.77 12.93 -4.54
N ASP A 73 17.28 13.05 -5.78
CA ASP A 73 17.52 14.33 -6.45
C ASP A 73 16.22 15.10 -6.68
N ASN A 74 15.10 14.38 -6.75
CA ASN A 74 13.80 14.92 -7.08
C ASN A 74 12.81 14.92 -5.91
N TYR A 75 13.27 14.65 -4.69
CA TYR A 75 12.42 14.66 -3.50
C TYR A 75 11.81 16.04 -3.21
N VAL A 76 12.51 17.14 -3.49
CA VAL A 76 11.91 18.49 -3.36
C VAL A 76 10.67 18.61 -4.26
N TYR A 77 10.79 18.17 -5.51
CA TYR A 77 9.68 18.18 -6.48
C TYR A 77 8.56 17.22 -6.09
N MET A 78 8.88 16.06 -5.50
CA MET A 78 7.90 15.12 -4.95
C MET A 78 6.95 15.84 -3.98
N TYR A 79 7.47 16.64 -3.04
CA TYR A 79 6.63 17.39 -2.11
C TYR A 79 5.83 18.51 -2.79
N ILE A 80 6.43 19.25 -3.74
CA ILE A 80 5.74 20.32 -4.50
C ILE A 80 4.57 19.77 -5.32
N LEU A 81 4.81 18.71 -6.08
CA LEU A 81 3.81 18.05 -6.93
C LEU A 81 2.70 17.45 -6.09
N GLY A 82 3.07 16.77 -5.01
CA GLY A 82 2.13 16.09 -4.12
C GLY A 82 1.22 17.06 -3.39
N ARG A 83 1.73 18.22 -2.92
CA ARG A 83 0.90 19.30 -2.38
C ARG A 83 -0.12 19.78 -3.39
N LYS A 84 0.31 20.16 -4.60
CA LYS A 84 -0.61 20.65 -5.64
C LYS A 84 -1.71 19.67 -5.99
N ALA A 85 -1.40 18.37 -5.98
CA ALA A 85 -2.40 17.34 -6.19
C ALA A 85 -3.28 17.11 -4.96
N ALA A 86 -2.74 17.17 -3.74
CA ALA A 86 -3.51 17.00 -2.51
C ALA A 86 -4.46 18.19 -2.24
N ASP A 87 -4.03 19.40 -2.57
CA ASP A 87 -4.75 20.67 -2.36
C ASP A 87 -5.97 20.80 -3.30
N THR A 88 -6.04 20.03 -4.39
CA THR A 88 -7.24 19.93 -5.25
C THR A 88 -8.32 19.02 -4.66
N GLY A 89 -8.07 18.39 -3.50
CA GLY A 89 -8.96 17.41 -2.89
C GLY A 89 -8.73 15.98 -3.37
N HIS A 90 -7.63 15.70 -4.09
CA HIS A 90 -7.33 14.34 -4.56
C HIS A 90 -6.95 13.41 -3.40
N LEU A 91 -7.87 12.52 -3.01
CA LEU A 91 -7.71 11.67 -1.84
C LEU A 91 -6.46 10.78 -1.89
N LYS A 92 -6.11 10.20 -3.05
CA LYS A 92 -4.87 9.40 -3.17
C LYS A 92 -3.62 10.25 -2.92
N SER A 93 -3.61 11.50 -3.39
CA SER A 93 -2.51 12.43 -3.16
C SER A 93 -2.45 12.91 -1.72
N GLN A 94 -3.60 13.20 -1.12
CA GLN A 94 -3.67 13.54 0.31
C GLN A 94 -3.13 12.40 1.17
N LEU A 95 -3.48 11.15 0.86
CA LEU A 95 -2.98 9.99 1.59
C LEU A 95 -1.46 9.84 1.41
N LEU A 96 -0.98 9.94 0.17
CA LEU A 96 0.44 9.89 -0.15
C LEU A 96 1.22 11.01 0.56
N MET A 97 0.68 12.23 0.57
CA MET A 97 1.29 13.36 1.25
C MET A 97 1.25 13.23 2.78
N ALA A 98 0.17 12.67 3.34
CA ALA A 98 0.12 12.36 4.77
C ALA A 98 1.22 11.37 5.16
N GLU A 99 1.44 10.30 4.37
CA GLU A 99 2.57 9.38 4.56
C GLU A 99 3.91 10.11 4.49
N LEU A 100 4.13 10.94 3.47
CA LEU A 100 5.37 11.70 3.28
C LEU A 100 5.66 12.70 4.40
N TYR A 101 4.62 13.34 4.95
CA TYR A 101 4.74 14.32 6.03
C TYR A 101 4.91 13.71 7.42
N LEU A 102 4.61 12.42 7.57
CA LEU A 102 4.81 11.66 8.80
C LEU A 102 6.12 10.85 8.81
N ARG A 103 6.86 10.85 7.69
CA ARG A 103 8.20 10.25 7.64
C ARG A 103 9.15 10.97 8.58
N GLU A 104 9.92 10.19 9.32
CA GLU A 104 10.98 10.72 10.16
C GLU A 104 12.01 11.48 9.32
N LYS A 105 12.62 12.49 9.93
CA LYS A 105 13.65 13.29 9.28
C LYS A 105 14.84 12.39 8.95
N ASN A 106 15.27 12.38 7.69
CA ASN A 106 16.47 11.67 7.26
C ASN A 106 17.57 12.69 6.92
N VAL A 107 18.80 12.44 7.35
CA VAL A 107 19.94 13.32 7.06
C VAL A 107 20.51 13.11 5.65
N SER A 108 20.24 11.95 5.03
CA SER A 108 20.80 11.54 3.75
C SER A 108 19.99 12.01 2.54
N TYR A 109 18.76 12.51 2.72
CA TYR A 109 17.93 13.00 1.63
C TYR A 109 16.85 13.96 2.14
N TYR A 110 16.24 14.73 1.22
CA TYR A 110 15.24 15.73 1.54
C TYR A 110 13.96 15.11 2.14
N THR A 111 13.57 15.60 3.32
CA THR A 111 12.31 15.22 3.98
C THR A 111 11.65 16.47 4.56
N GLU A 112 10.36 16.67 4.30
CA GLU A 112 9.57 17.76 4.89
C GLU A 112 8.67 17.18 5.98
N PHE A 113 9.15 17.08 7.23
CA PHE A 113 8.33 16.60 8.34
C PHE A 113 7.27 17.64 8.72
N ASN A 114 5.98 17.32 8.53
CA ASN A 114 4.88 18.26 8.78
C ASN A 114 3.62 17.54 9.31
N PRO A 115 3.62 17.10 10.58
CA PRO A 115 2.50 16.37 11.17
C PRO A 115 1.22 17.21 11.23
N LYS A 116 1.31 18.55 11.28
CA LYS A 116 0.12 19.43 11.25
C LYS A 116 -0.62 19.30 9.92
N GLN A 117 0.10 19.42 8.79
CA GLN A 117 -0.50 19.27 7.47
C GLN A 117 -0.93 17.84 7.20
N ALA A 118 -0.14 16.84 7.64
CA ALA A 118 -0.56 15.44 7.57
C ALA A 118 -1.91 15.22 8.27
N LYS A 119 -2.11 15.80 9.46
CA LYS A 119 -3.38 15.69 10.19
C LYS A 119 -4.55 16.26 9.38
N ILE A 120 -4.38 17.40 8.71
CA ILE A 120 -5.44 18.01 7.89
C ILE A 120 -5.87 17.05 6.77
N TYR A 121 -4.90 16.45 6.06
CA TYR A 121 -5.20 15.45 5.05
C TYR A 121 -5.85 14.20 5.64
N LEU A 122 -5.33 13.67 6.75
CA LEU A 122 -5.92 12.51 7.42
C LEU A 122 -7.34 12.77 7.89
N ASP A 123 -7.63 13.94 8.45
CA ASP A 123 -8.99 14.31 8.87
C ASP A 123 -9.94 14.32 7.66
N ASN A 124 -9.54 14.92 6.53
CA ASN A 124 -10.36 14.91 5.32
C ASN A 124 -10.56 13.50 4.74
N LEU A 125 -9.52 12.67 4.74
CA LEU A 125 -9.61 11.27 4.33
C LEU A 125 -10.53 10.45 5.24
N MET A 126 -10.49 10.69 6.55
CA MET A 126 -11.38 10.04 7.51
C MET A 126 -12.84 10.48 7.33
N GLN A 127 -13.12 11.73 6.97
CA GLN A 127 -14.47 12.17 6.55
C GLN A 127 -15.02 11.37 5.37
N HIS A 128 -14.13 10.88 4.50
CA HIS A 128 -14.45 10.04 3.36
C HIS A 128 -14.34 8.54 3.65
N ASN A 129 -14.21 8.14 4.92
CA ASN A 129 -14.05 6.75 5.35
C ASN A 129 -12.88 6.00 4.69
N VAL A 130 -11.80 6.72 4.36
CA VAL A 130 -10.58 6.08 3.83
C VAL A 130 -9.90 5.31 4.97
N ALA A 131 -10.03 3.98 4.94
CA ALA A 131 -9.59 3.07 6.00
C ALA A 131 -8.13 3.31 6.42
N ARG A 132 -7.25 3.49 5.42
CA ARG A 132 -5.82 3.73 5.64
C ARG A 132 -5.52 5.00 6.45
N ALA A 133 -6.36 6.03 6.35
CA ALA A 133 -6.16 7.26 7.11
C ALA A 133 -6.36 7.04 8.62
N PHE A 134 -7.33 6.20 9.00
CA PHE A 134 -7.50 5.77 10.40
C PHE A 134 -6.29 4.97 10.88
N PHE A 135 -5.73 4.09 10.04
CA PHE A 135 -4.54 3.33 10.39
C PHE A 135 -3.30 4.22 10.60
N LEU A 136 -3.06 5.19 9.71
CA LEU A 136 -1.97 6.16 9.87
C LEU A 136 -2.17 7.06 11.10
N MET A 137 -3.40 7.50 11.36
CA MET A 137 -3.76 8.25 12.57
C MET A 137 -3.47 7.44 13.85
N SER A 138 -3.73 6.12 13.82
CA SER A 138 -3.37 5.20 14.90
C SER A 138 -1.85 5.10 15.08
N LYS A 139 -1.10 4.76 14.03
CA LYS A 139 0.37 4.57 14.08
C LYS A 139 1.11 5.82 14.58
N HIS A 140 0.60 7.01 14.22
CA HIS A 140 1.23 8.29 14.56
C HIS A 140 0.47 9.09 15.64
N ARG A 141 -0.38 8.42 16.43
CA ARG A 141 -1.31 9.07 17.37
C ARG A 141 -0.64 10.05 18.34
N SER A 142 0.58 9.76 18.78
CA SER A 142 1.37 10.60 19.69
C SER A 142 1.72 11.98 19.11
N LEU A 143 1.76 12.12 17.77
CA LEU A 143 2.04 13.39 17.09
C LEU A 143 0.82 14.32 17.05
N PHE A 144 -0.39 13.79 17.24
CA PHE A 144 -1.65 14.52 17.07
C PHE A 144 -2.30 14.86 18.41
N LYS A 145 -1.71 15.80 19.16
CA LYS A 145 -2.19 16.18 20.50
C LYS A 145 -3.67 16.62 20.56
N THR A 146 -4.20 17.15 19.46
CA THR A 146 -5.60 17.60 19.35
C THR A 146 -6.59 16.49 19.02
N ALA A 147 -6.14 15.29 18.65
CA ALA A 147 -7.03 14.15 18.49
C ALA A 147 -7.58 13.74 19.88
N THR A 148 -8.89 13.50 19.97
CA THR A 148 -9.56 13.15 21.23
C THR A 148 -9.65 11.64 21.46
N SER A 149 -9.77 10.87 20.38
CA SER A 149 -9.86 9.40 20.46
C SER A 149 -8.50 8.76 20.72
N PRO A 150 -8.43 7.62 21.42
CA PRO A 150 -7.18 6.89 21.65
C PRO A 150 -6.75 6.12 20.39
N GLN A 151 -5.48 5.70 20.37
CA GLN A 151 -4.89 4.92 19.28
C GLN A 151 -5.73 3.67 18.93
N SER A 152 -6.21 2.95 19.95
CA SER A 152 -6.99 1.73 19.76
C SER A 152 -8.32 1.95 19.03
N ALA A 153 -8.94 3.14 19.19
CA ALA A 153 -10.18 3.47 18.48
C ALA A 153 -9.93 3.68 16.99
N TYR A 154 -8.85 4.39 16.63
CA TYR A 154 -8.44 4.55 15.23
C TYR A 154 -8.04 3.22 14.58
N LEU A 155 -7.26 2.39 15.30
CA LEU A 155 -6.87 1.08 14.80
C LEU A 155 -8.07 0.19 14.52
N TYR A 156 -9.00 0.11 15.48
CA TYR A 156 -10.21 -0.70 15.33
C TYR A 156 -11.09 -0.18 14.18
N GLN A 157 -11.27 1.14 14.06
CA GLN A 157 -12.03 1.71 12.94
C GLN A 157 -11.40 1.41 11.58
N ALA A 158 -10.06 1.47 11.47
CA ALA A 158 -9.37 1.11 10.25
C ALA A 158 -9.65 -0.35 9.85
N ALA A 159 -9.63 -1.27 10.82
CA ALA A 159 -9.98 -2.67 10.59
C ALA A 159 -11.47 -2.83 10.21
N VAL A 160 -12.38 -2.07 10.83
CA VAL A 160 -13.81 -2.04 10.46
C VAL A 160 -14.03 -1.60 9.02
N LEU A 161 -13.24 -0.64 8.54
CA LEU A 161 -13.33 -0.12 7.18
C LEU A 161 -12.57 -0.96 6.13
N GLY A 162 -11.98 -2.09 6.52
CA GLY A 162 -11.31 -2.99 5.59
C GLY A 162 -9.81 -2.74 5.38
N ASP A 163 -9.13 -1.96 6.22
CA ASP A 163 -7.68 -1.78 6.09
C ASP A 163 -6.95 -3.08 6.48
N PRO A 164 -6.22 -3.74 5.57
CA PRO A 164 -5.64 -5.06 5.81
C PRO A 164 -4.49 -5.03 6.81
N ASP A 165 -3.71 -3.94 6.88
CA ASP A 165 -2.66 -3.78 7.89
C ASP A 165 -3.27 -3.61 9.29
N ALA A 166 -4.37 -2.85 9.40
CA ALA A 166 -5.14 -2.73 10.62
C ALA A 166 -5.79 -4.07 11.02
N MET A 167 -6.37 -4.82 10.08
CA MET A 167 -6.95 -6.13 10.34
C MET A 167 -5.90 -7.11 10.87
N ALA A 168 -4.72 -7.18 10.26
CA ALA A 168 -3.61 -8.01 10.73
C ALA A 168 -3.14 -7.57 12.14
N SER A 169 -3.01 -6.26 12.38
CA SER A 169 -2.64 -5.71 13.68
C SER A 169 -3.67 -6.04 14.77
N VAL A 170 -4.97 -5.91 14.48
CA VAL A 170 -6.05 -6.27 15.41
C VAL A 170 -6.08 -7.78 15.64
N ALA A 171 -5.87 -8.60 14.61
CA ALA A 171 -5.78 -10.05 14.76
C ALA A 171 -4.64 -10.45 15.72
N LYS A 172 -3.47 -9.82 15.62
CA LYS A 172 -2.36 -10.01 16.56
C LYS A 172 -2.75 -9.68 18.01
N ILE A 173 -3.47 -8.56 18.21
CA ILE A 173 -3.98 -8.20 19.55
C ILE A 173 -4.96 -9.27 20.07
N LEU A 174 -5.86 -9.76 19.21
CA LEU A 174 -6.84 -10.80 19.55
C LEU A 174 -6.16 -12.12 19.93
N GLN A 175 -5.07 -12.51 19.27
CA GLN A 175 -4.27 -13.67 19.66
C GLN A 175 -3.69 -13.49 21.07
N THR A 176 -3.15 -12.31 21.39
CA THR A 176 -2.61 -12.01 22.73
C THR A 176 -3.68 -12.11 23.83
N VAL A 177 -4.91 -11.69 23.56
CA VAL A 177 -6.05 -11.85 24.49
C VAL A 177 -6.78 -13.20 24.35
N LYS A 178 -6.16 -14.17 23.66
CA LYS A 178 -6.65 -15.56 23.50
C LYS A 178 -7.99 -15.71 22.77
N ARG A 179 -8.36 -14.74 21.94
CA ARG A 179 -9.52 -14.79 21.04
C ARG A 179 -9.13 -15.35 19.67
N PHE A 180 -8.65 -16.60 19.66
CA PHE A 180 -8.06 -17.22 18.47
C PHE A 180 -9.04 -17.40 17.29
N PRO A 181 -10.30 -17.85 17.48
CA PRO A 181 -11.24 -17.99 16.37
C PRO A 181 -11.50 -16.65 15.66
N GLU A 182 -11.66 -15.59 16.45
CA GLU A 182 -11.85 -14.23 15.97
C GLU A 182 -10.62 -13.67 15.25
N ALA A 183 -9.43 -13.86 15.82
CA ALA A 183 -8.18 -13.47 15.18
C ALA A 183 -8.04 -14.14 13.81
N ASN A 184 -8.29 -15.45 13.73
CA ASN A 184 -8.20 -16.23 12.50
C ASN A 184 -9.21 -15.75 11.45
N ARG A 185 -10.44 -15.43 11.86
CA ARG A 185 -11.46 -14.88 10.95
C ARG A 185 -11.02 -13.54 10.36
N LEU A 186 -10.52 -12.64 11.21
CA LEU A 186 -10.07 -11.31 10.77
C LEU A 186 -8.84 -11.39 9.86
N LEU A 187 -7.89 -12.25 10.21
CA LEU A 187 -6.69 -12.49 9.42
C LEU A 187 -6.99 -13.11 8.05
N THR A 188 -7.92 -14.07 8.01
CA THR A 188 -8.42 -14.63 6.75
C THR A 188 -9.01 -13.53 5.86
N CYS A 189 -9.65 -12.53 6.45
CA CYS A 189 -10.12 -11.37 5.70
C CYS A 189 -8.97 -10.53 5.14
N ALA A 190 -7.99 -10.17 5.98
CA ALA A 190 -6.82 -9.39 5.56
C ALA A 190 -6.09 -10.03 4.37
N LEU A 191 -5.90 -11.36 4.41
CA LEU A 191 -5.24 -12.13 3.36
C LEU A 191 -6.00 -12.09 2.02
N LYS A 192 -7.35 -12.10 2.05
CA LYS A 192 -8.18 -11.99 0.83
C LYS A 192 -8.01 -10.66 0.13
N LEU A 193 -7.64 -9.60 0.85
CA LEU A 193 -7.48 -8.25 0.31
C LEU A 193 -6.08 -8.00 -0.27
N ASN A 194 -5.20 -9.00 -0.31
CA ASN A 194 -3.81 -8.90 -0.80
C ASN A 194 -3.04 -7.70 -0.17
N GLY A 195 -3.32 -7.41 1.11
CA GLY A 195 -2.65 -6.39 1.89
C GLY A 195 -2.09 -6.94 3.20
N GLY A 196 -1.56 -6.07 4.06
CA GLY A 196 -1.06 -6.45 5.38
C GLY A 196 0.47 -6.38 5.55
N GLY A 197 1.22 -6.26 4.45
CA GLY A 197 2.63 -5.86 4.39
C GLY A 197 3.48 -6.21 5.61
N GLU A 198 3.96 -5.18 6.30
CA GLU A 198 4.79 -5.28 7.51
C GLU A 198 4.10 -6.09 8.64
N ALA A 199 2.80 -5.90 8.85
CA ALA A 199 2.08 -6.60 9.92
C ALA A 199 1.96 -8.11 9.67
N LEU A 200 1.85 -8.54 8.40
CA LEU A 200 1.88 -9.94 8.01
C LEU A 200 3.29 -10.53 8.04
N ASP A 201 4.31 -9.73 7.72
CA ASP A 201 5.71 -10.13 7.86
C ASP A 201 6.07 -10.43 9.32
N ASP A 202 5.69 -9.52 10.23
CA ASP A 202 5.82 -9.72 11.68
C ASP A 202 5.07 -10.98 12.15
N LEU A 203 3.83 -11.15 11.69
CA LEU A 203 3.02 -12.30 12.06
C LEU A 203 3.60 -13.61 11.51
N ALA A 204 4.21 -13.59 10.33
CA ALA A 204 4.94 -14.72 9.78
C ALA A 204 6.08 -15.12 10.72
N MET A 205 6.92 -14.16 11.12
CA MET A 205 8.04 -14.41 12.03
C MET A 205 7.59 -14.97 13.38
N ASP A 206 6.54 -14.40 13.99
CA ASP A 206 5.98 -14.87 15.25
C ASP A 206 5.46 -16.31 15.12
N THR A 207 4.72 -16.59 14.04
CA THR A 207 4.15 -17.92 13.76
C THR A 207 5.23 -18.96 13.55
N LEU A 208 6.23 -18.68 12.70
CA LEU A 208 7.32 -19.61 12.41
C LEU A 208 8.22 -19.87 13.62
N SER A 209 8.43 -18.86 14.47
CA SER A 209 9.20 -19.00 15.71
C SER A 209 8.52 -19.93 16.72
N ALA A 210 7.18 -19.95 16.74
CA ALA A 210 6.38 -20.81 17.60
C ALA A 210 6.04 -22.19 16.99
N ALA A 211 6.26 -22.38 15.68
CA ALA A 211 5.77 -23.53 14.92
C ALA A 211 6.34 -24.89 15.38
N GLY A 212 7.51 -24.93 16.02
CA GLY A 212 8.11 -26.17 16.49
C GLY A 212 8.33 -27.19 15.35
N ASN A 213 7.62 -28.32 15.40
CA ASN A 213 7.60 -29.37 14.37
C ASN A 213 6.24 -29.49 13.66
N ASP A 214 5.32 -28.53 13.88
CA ASP A 214 4.00 -28.53 13.25
C ASP A 214 4.10 -27.97 11.83
N LEU A 215 4.00 -28.85 10.82
CA LEU A 215 4.08 -28.46 9.42
C LEU A 215 2.98 -27.45 9.03
N SER A 216 1.78 -27.55 9.60
CA SER A 216 0.70 -26.63 9.29
C SER A 216 1.01 -25.20 9.75
N GLU A 217 1.72 -25.06 10.87
CA GLU A 217 2.17 -23.78 11.40
C GLU A 217 3.25 -23.15 10.52
N TRP A 218 4.16 -23.98 9.99
CA TRP A 218 5.16 -23.53 9.01
C TRP A 218 4.51 -23.05 7.72
N GLU A 219 3.61 -23.84 7.14
CA GLU A 219 2.87 -23.47 5.92
C GLU A 219 2.08 -22.17 6.14
N ARG A 220 1.44 -22.03 7.31
CA ARG A 220 0.72 -20.82 7.68
C ARG A 220 1.62 -19.59 7.76
N GLY A 221 2.76 -19.69 8.43
CA GLY A 221 3.73 -18.58 8.55
C GLY A 221 4.29 -18.16 7.19
N PHE A 222 4.66 -19.12 6.33
CA PHE A 222 5.07 -18.77 4.97
C PHE A 222 3.92 -18.21 4.12
N GLY A 223 2.68 -18.62 4.37
CA GLY A 223 1.49 -18.03 3.74
C GLY A 223 1.34 -16.54 4.05
N TYR A 224 1.68 -16.13 5.26
CA TYR A 224 1.72 -14.72 5.66
C TYR A 224 2.84 -13.96 4.93
N PHE A 225 4.07 -14.50 4.85
CA PHE A 225 5.12 -13.88 4.05
C PHE A 225 4.73 -13.73 2.58
N MET A 226 4.15 -14.76 1.96
CA MET A 226 3.72 -14.69 0.56
C MET A 226 2.64 -13.61 0.35
N SER A 227 1.77 -13.40 1.34
CA SER A 227 0.74 -12.36 1.28
C SER A 227 1.29 -10.96 1.52
N ALA A 228 2.26 -10.81 2.43
CA ALA A 228 3.05 -9.58 2.59
C ALA A 228 3.80 -9.22 1.29
N ALA A 229 4.42 -10.20 0.63
CA ALA A 229 5.09 -10.01 -0.65
C ALA A 229 4.10 -9.55 -1.74
N LYS A 230 2.90 -10.14 -1.82
CA LYS A 230 1.84 -9.70 -2.75
C LYS A 230 1.44 -8.24 -2.55
N SER A 231 1.48 -7.74 -1.32
CA SER A 231 1.15 -6.33 -1.03
C SER A 231 2.27 -5.36 -1.40
N GLY A 232 3.42 -5.86 -1.87
CA GLY A 232 4.61 -5.05 -2.20
C GLY A 232 5.69 -5.03 -1.12
N TYR A 233 5.52 -5.75 0.00
CA TYR A 233 6.53 -5.79 1.07
C TYR A 233 7.64 -6.79 0.73
N LEU A 234 8.65 -6.31 -0.01
CA LEU A 234 9.70 -7.14 -0.59
C LEU A 234 10.57 -7.88 0.44
N GLN A 235 10.70 -7.33 1.65
CA GLN A 235 11.45 -7.94 2.75
C GLN A 235 10.92 -9.33 3.12
N ALA A 236 9.63 -9.60 2.88
CA ALA A 236 9.04 -10.90 3.10
C ALA A 236 9.66 -12.02 2.27
N PHE A 237 10.19 -11.73 1.07
CA PHE A 237 10.94 -12.72 0.29
C PHE A 237 12.22 -13.14 1.00
N THR A 238 12.94 -12.19 1.59
CA THR A 238 14.14 -12.47 2.40
C THR A 238 13.78 -13.29 3.63
N GLY A 239 12.63 -12.99 4.26
CA GLY A 239 12.07 -13.79 5.35
C GLY A 239 11.84 -15.24 4.95
N ILE A 240 11.17 -15.50 3.82
CA ILE A 240 10.94 -16.85 3.29
C ILE A 240 12.27 -17.60 3.11
N ILE A 241 13.22 -16.98 2.42
CA ILE A 241 14.51 -17.61 2.11
C ILE A 241 15.26 -17.97 3.40
N LEU A 242 15.34 -17.03 4.34
CA LEU A 242 16.05 -17.22 5.59
C LEU A 242 15.41 -18.32 6.44
N TYR A 243 14.08 -18.30 6.60
CA TYR A 243 13.40 -19.28 7.44
C TYR A 243 13.37 -20.67 6.81
N ASP A 244 13.21 -20.76 5.49
CA ASP A 244 13.26 -22.02 4.78
C ASP A 244 14.63 -22.70 4.95
N ASP A 245 15.71 -21.99 4.63
CA ASP A 245 17.07 -22.54 4.67
C ASP A 245 17.53 -22.85 6.09
N LYS A 246 17.38 -21.90 7.02
CA LYS A 246 17.98 -21.99 8.35
C LYS A 246 17.18 -22.86 9.32
N TYR A 247 15.86 -22.90 9.20
CA TYR A 247 15.00 -23.49 10.23
C TYR A 247 14.06 -24.57 9.71
N PHE A 248 13.47 -24.41 8.52
CA PHE A 248 12.51 -25.37 7.99
C PHE A 248 13.18 -26.63 7.42
N ARG A 249 14.10 -26.49 6.46
CA ARG A 249 14.77 -27.64 5.80
C ARG A 249 15.48 -28.58 6.77
N PRO A 250 16.17 -28.10 7.83
CA PRO A 250 16.78 -29.00 8.81
C PRO A 250 15.76 -29.88 9.55
N LYS A 251 14.52 -29.38 9.74
CA LYS A 251 13.42 -30.09 10.41
C LYS A 251 12.69 -31.05 9.48
N PHE A 252 12.41 -30.61 8.25
CA PHE A 252 11.63 -31.37 7.27
C PHE A 252 12.50 -31.78 6.08
N LYS A 253 13.48 -32.67 6.30
CA LYS A 253 14.56 -33.03 5.35
C LYS A 253 14.13 -33.49 3.95
N HIS A 254 12.85 -33.81 3.74
CA HIS A 254 12.28 -34.25 2.46
C HIS A 254 11.18 -33.32 1.93
N TYR A 255 10.94 -32.20 2.62
CA TYR A 255 10.03 -31.15 2.18
C TYR A 255 10.87 -29.93 1.86
N TYR A 256 10.77 -29.45 0.62
CA TYR A 256 11.40 -28.19 0.22
C TYR A 256 10.31 -27.15 0.08
N PHE A 257 10.26 -26.19 1.01
CA PHE A 257 9.38 -25.06 0.85
C PHE A 257 9.83 -24.22 -0.35
N THR A 258 11.14 -23.98 -0.51
CA THR A 258 11.67 -23.41 -1.76
C THR A 258 12.68 -24.34 -2.42
N ASN A 259 12.49 -24.65 -3.70
CA ASN A 259 13.52 -25.29 -4.52
C ASN A 259 14.50 -24.23 -5.06
N PRO A 260 15.67 -24.59 -5.62
CA PRO A 260 16.66 -23.63 -6.10
C PRO A 260 16.12 -22.62 -7.14
N GLU A 261 15.26 -23.07 -8.05
CA GLU A 261 14.64 -22.20 -9.05
C GLU A 261 13.62 -21.23 -8.41
N TYR A 262 12.87 -21.69 -7.39
CA TYR A 262 11.97 -20.85 -6.60
C TYR A 262 12.73 -19.72 -5.92
N ALA A 263 13.83 -20.05 -5.23
CA ALA A 263 14.69 -19.06 -4.58
C ALA A 263 15.29 -18.06 -5.59
N LYS A 264 15.79 -18.57 -6.73
CA LYS A 264 16.32 -17.73 -7.81
C LYS A 264 15.28 -16.74 -8.36
N ARG A 265 14.03 -17.16 -8.52
CA ARG A 265 12.93 -16.27 -8.95
C ARG A 265 12.59 -15.22 -7.91
N MET A 266 12.57 -15.57 -6.62
CA MET A 266 12.39 -14.57 -5.55
C MET A 266 13.49 -13.50 -5.61
N TYR A 267 14.77 -13.89 -5.71
CA TYR A 267 15.87 -12.95 -5.88
C TYR A 267 15.74 -12.10 -7.14
N LYS A 268 15.28 -12.69 -8.24
CA LYS A 268 15.03 -11.95 -9.48
C LYS A 268 13.95 -10.89 -9.28
N ILE A 269 12.83 -11.22 -8.63
CA ILE A 269 11.76 -10.25 -8.34
C ILE A 269 12.27 -9.14 -7.43
N ILE A 270 13.00 -9.47 -6.35
CA ILE A 270 13.64 -8.48 -5.48
C ILE A 270 14.50 -7.52 -6.32
N SER A 271 15.38 -8.05 -7.18
CA SER A 271 16.27 -7.23 -8.02
C SER A 271 15.55 -6.34 -9.03
N LEU A 272 14.40 -6.79 -9.57
CA LEU A 272 13.60 -6.02 -10.52
C LEU A 272 12.81 -4.91 -9.81
N ALA A 273 12.46 -5.11 -8.55
CA ALA A 273 11.74 -4.15 -7.74
C ALA A 273 12.65 -3.16 -6.99
N ASP A 274 13.91 -3.51 -6.79
CA ASP A 274 14.87 -2.70 -6.05
C ASP A 274 15.24 -1.42 -6.83
N PRO A 275 14.99 -0.23 -6.26
CA PRO A 275 15.26 1.06 -6.90
C PRO A 275 16.75 1.32 -7.19
N LEU A 276 17.67 0.56 -6.60
CA LEU A 276 19.11 0.67 -6.89
C LEU A 276 19.49 0.10 -8.26
N PHE A 277 18.62 -0.70 -8.88
CA PHE A 277 18.95 -1.39 -10.13
C PHE A 277 18.07 -0.95 -11.30
N TYR A 278 18.73 -0.81 -12.45
CA TYR A 278 18.07 -0.71 -13.74
C TYR A 278 18.04 -2.08 -14.42
N HIS A 279 16.93 -2.40 -15.07
CA HIS A 279 16.74 -3.66 -15.78
C HIS A 279 16.05 -3.43 -17.13
N ASP A 280 16.15 -4.41 -18.02
CA ASP A 280 15.49 -4.36 -19.32
C ASP A 280 13.98 -4.60 -19.16
N ASP A 281 13.17 -3.78 -19.82
CA ASP A 281 11.72 -3.97 -19.93
C ASP A 281 11.42 -5.11 -20.91
N ILE A 282 11.32 -6.33 -20.37
CA ILE A 282 11.04 -7.54 -21.15
C ILE A 282 9.68 -7.44 -21.86
N SER A 283 8.70 -6.72 -21.30
CA SER A 283 7.36 -6.58 -21.87
C SER A 283 7.35 -5.82 -23.20
N GLN A 284 8.37 -5.00 -23.45
CA GLN A 284 8.51 -4.20 -24.67
C GLN A 284 9.45 -4.83 -25.71
N LYS A 285 10.07 -5.98 -25.40
CA LYS A 285 11.07 -6.61 -26.27
C LYS A 285 10.50 -7.03 -27.62
N SER A 286 9.24 -7.50 -27.66
CA SER A 286 8.53 -7.85 -28.90
C SER A 286 8.26 -6.65 -29.80
N SER A 287 8.19 -5.45 -29.24
CA SER A 287 8.03 -4.17 -29.96
C SER A 287 9.35 -3.64 -30.52
N GLY A 288 10.47 -4.36 -30.38
CA GLY A 288 11.80 -3.94 -30.83
C GLY A 288 12.41 -2.79 -30.02
N LYS A 289 11.77 -2.36 -28.93
CA LYS A 289 12.23 -1.26 -28.08
C LYS A 289 13.09 -1.83 -26.95
N VAL A 290 14.36 -1.44 -26.90
CA VAL A 290 15.22 -1.68 -25.74
C VAL A 290 15.04 -0.52 -24.77
N ARG A 291 14.20 -0.73 -23.74
CA ARG A 291 13.95 0.25 -22.68
C ARG A 291 14.53 -0.27 -21.37
N ARG A 292 15.27 0.58 -20.68
CA ARG A 292 15.78 0.32 -19.33
C ARG A 292 14.86 1.00 -18.32
N VAL A 293 14.43 0.26 -17.32
CA VAL A 293 13.53 0.74 -16.26
C VAL A 293 14.22 0.56 -14.91
N GLN A 294 14.13 1.58 -14.06
CA GLN A 294 14.59 1.51 -12.67
C GLN A 294 13.52 0.81 -11.81
N GLY A 295 13.95 -0.05 -10.88
CA GLY A 295 13.05 -0.70 -9.92
C GLY A 295 12.25 0.29 -9.09
N ASN A 296 11.12 -0.16 -8.55
CA ASN A 296 10.22 0.64 -7.75
C ASN A 296 9.65 -0.17 -6.59
N GLU A 297 9.93 0.26 -5.36
CA GLU A 297 9.54 -0.44 -4.13
C GLU A 297 8.05 -0.32 -3.78
N ARG A 298 7.30 0.54 -4.48
CA ARG A 298 5.87 0.77 -4.22
C ARG A 298 4.95 -0.11 -5.06
N TYR A 299 5.51 -0.87 -6.00
CA TYR A 299 4.74 -1.82 -6.80
C TYR A 299 4.09 -2.89 -5.94
N ARG A 300 2.85 -3.22 -6.28
CA ARG A 300 2.12 -4.36 -5.70
C ARG A 300 2.17 -5.54 -6.65
N TYR A 301 2.16 -6.74 -6.06
CA TYR A 301 2.28 -8.01 -6.79
C TYR A 301 1.04 -8.90 -6.59
N PRO A 302 -0.19 -8.43 -6.87
CA PRO A 302 -1.40 -9.22 -6.65
C PRO A 302 -1.42 -10.52 -7.49
N ASN A 303 -0.68 -10.54 -8.61
CA ASN A 303 -0.58 -11.68 -9.51
C ASN A 303 0.67 -12.55 -9.24
N LEU A 304 1.31 -12.43 -8.06
CA LEU A 304 2.55 -13.15 -7.73
C LEU A 304 2.46 -14.67 -7.97
N ASN A 305 1.30 -15.26 -7.69
CA ASN A 305 1.03 -16.68 -7.87
C ASN A 305 1.13 -17.17 -9.32
N LYS A 306 1.08 -16.29 -10.32
CA LYS A 306 1.28 -16.66 -11.74
C LYS A 306 2.72 -17.10 -12.03
N VAL A 307 3.68 -16.71 -11.20
CA VAL A 307 5.11 -17.00 -11.38
C VAL A 307 5.71 -17.73 -10.18
N LEU A 308 5.24 -17.39 -8.98
CA LEU A 308 5.58 -18.00 -7.70
C LEU A 308 4.31 -18.47 -6.98
N PRO A 309 3.69 -19.59 -7.45
CA PRO A 309 2.60 -20.23 -6.72
C PRO A 309 3.06 -20.68 -5.33
N PHE A 310 2.14 -20.78 -4.37
CA PHE A 310 2.47 -21.23 -3.03
C PHE A 310 3.06 -22.66 -3.07
N PRO A 311 4.23 -22.91 -2.46
CA PRO A 311 4.88 -24.22 -2.48
C PRO A 311 4.21 -25.22 -1.53
N PRO A 312 4.48 -26.53 -1.67
CA PRO A 312 5.49 -27.14 -2.52
C PRO A 312 5.03 -27.18 -3.98
N VAL A 313 5.90 -26.72 -4.88
CA VAL A 313 5.64 -26.72 -6.33
C VAL A 313 6.76 -27.51 -7.00
N LYS A 314 6.38 -28.59 -7.67
CA LYS A 314 7.32 -29.44 -8.41
C LYS A 314 7.92 -28.68 -9.59
N ASP A 315 7.06 -28.11 -10.42
CA ASP A 315 7.43 -27.39 -11.64
C ASP A 315 6.83 -25.99 -11.58
N LEU A 316 7.70 -24.97 -11.69
CA LEU A 316 7.25 -23.58 -11.67
C LEU A 316 6.67 -23.18 -13.04
N PRO A 317 5.62 -22.33 -13.09
CA PRO A 317 5.08 -21.83 -14.35
C PRO A 317 6.17 -21.19 -15.22
N PRO A 318 6.13 -21.30 -16.56
CA PRO A 318 7.08 -20.62 -17.42
C PRO A 318 7.09 -19.11 -17.15
N TRP A 319 8.28 -18.53 -16.98
CA TRP A 319 8.45 -17.10 -16.78
C TRP A 319 9.75 -16.64 -17.42
N ASN A 320 9.64 -15.61 -18.26
CA ASN A 320 10.76 -15.04 -19.01
C ASN A 320 11.43 -13.86 -18.29
N GLY A 321 11.06 -13.58 -17.03
CA GLY A 321 11.55 -12.44 -16.28
C GLY A 321 10.73 -11.15 -16.43
N ASP A 322 9.62 -11.16 -17.17
CA ASP A 322 8.72 -10.02 -17.28
C ASP A 322 8.00 -9.77 -15.95
N ILE A 323 8.35 -8.68 -15.26
CA ILE A 323 7.72 -8.28 -13.99
C ILE A 323 6.28 -7.81 -14.16
N THR A 324 5.88 -7.34 -15.35
CA THR A 324 4.57 -6.74 -15.58
C THR A 324 3.42 -7.72 -15.43
N VAL A 325 3.68 -9.02 -15.54
CA VAL A 325 2.68 -10.07 -15.31
C VAL A 325 2.33 -10.24 -13.83
N LEU A 326 3.18 -9.72 -12.93
CA LEU A 326 3.00 -9.76 -11.47
C LEU A 326 2.25 -8.54 -10.93
N LEU A 327 2.40 -7.40 -11.63
CA LEU A 327 1.94 -6.10 -11.19
C LEU A 327 0.40 -5.99 -11.14
N SER A 328 -0.09 -5.02 -10.36
CA SER A 328 -1.46 -4.53 -10.49
C SER A 328 -1.67 -3.82 -11.83
N ASP A 329 -2.90 -3.62 -12.28
CA ASP A 329 -3.16 -2.91 -13.55
C ASP A 329 -2.68 -1.45 -13.51
N GLU A 330 -2.75 -0.81 -12.35
CA GLU A 330 -2.23 0.55 -12.13
C GLU A 330 -0.71 0.57 -12.20
N ASP A 331 -0.05 -0.30 -11.43
CA ASP A 331 1.42 -0.40 -11.42
C ASP A 331 1.98 -0.82 -12.78
N LYS A 332 1.29 -1.71 -13.50
CA LYS A 332 1.66 -2.11 -14.86
C LYS A 332 1.60 -0.93 -15.82
N ARG A 333 0.53 -0.13 -15.77
CA ARG A 333 0.43 1.08 -16.58
C ARG A 333 1.56 2.04 -16.24
N ASP A 334 1.86 2.25 -14.96
CA ASP A 334 2.91 3.18 -14.54
C ASP A 334 4.33 2.68 -14.87
N TYR A 335 4.54 1.37 -14.82
CA TYR A 335 5.78 0.71 -15.27
C TYR A 335 5.99 0.91 -16.78
N GLN A 336 4.95 0.60 -17.57
CA GLN A 336 5.02 0.64 -19.03
C GLN A 336 4.96 2.06 -19.60
N ALA A 337 4.36 2.99 -18.86
CA ALA A 337 4.36 4.38 -19.24
C ALA A 337 5.79 4.91 -19.22
N ASP A 338 6.19 5.50 -20.35
CA ASP A 338 7.46 6.18 -20.53
C ASP A 338 7.44 7.56 -19.84
N TYR A 339 7.11 7.52 -18.55
CA TYR A 339 7.22 8.64 -17.64
C TYR A 339 8.70 8.88 -17.41
N ASP A 340 9.39 9.46 -18.37
CA ASP A 340 10.64 10.16 -18.08
C ASP A 340 10.28 11.23 -17.05
N TYR A 341 10.83 11.11 -15.84
CA TYR A 341 10.63 12.12 -14.81
C TYR A 341 10.97 13.51 -15.37
N ARG A 342 11.98 13.63 -16.26
CA ARG A 342 12.31 14.90 -16.92
C ARG A 342 11.17 15.40 -17.80
N ARG A 343 10.40 14.54 -18.44
CA ARG A 343 9.23 14.92 -19.25
C ARG A 343 8.07 15.37 -18.36
N MET A 344 7.76 14.62 -17.30
CA MET A 344 6.73 15.03 -16.32
C MET A 344 7.12 16.33 -15.59
N ALA A 345 8.38 16.44 -15.18
CA ALA A 345 8.95 17.63 -14.59
C ALA A 345 8.95 18.80 -15.57
N LYS A 346 9.24 18.58 -16.86
CA LYS A 346 9.15 19.61 -17.91
C LYS A 346 7.71 20.08 -18.13
N GLU A 347 6.74 19.16 -18.17
CA GLU A 347 5.30 19.49 -18.25
C GLU A 347 4.85 20.29 -17.01
N VAL A 348 5.47 20.09 -15.86
CA VAL A 348 5.22 20.86 -14.62
C VAL A 348 6.01 22.16 -14.56
N GLN A 349 7.25 22.21 -15.06
CA GLN A 349 8.14 23.38 -15.10
C GLN A 349 7.66 24.44 -16.09
N VAL A 350 7.08 24.03 -17.22
CA VAL A 350 6.52 24.94 -18.25
C VAL A 350 5.37 25.80 -17.68
N GLU A 351 4.76 25.42 -16.55
CA GLU A 351 3.72 26.19 -15.86
C GLU A 351 4.26 27.19 -14.81
N GLY A 352 5.56 27.52 -14.82
CA GLY A 352 6.13 28.63 -14.00
C GLY A 352 6.27 28.31 -12.51
N LEU A 353 6.65 27.07 -12.19
CA LEU A 353 6.66 26.53 -10.83
C LEU A 353 8.08 26.24 -10.28
N LEU A 354 9.07 26.87 -10.90
CA LEU A 354 10.45 27.02 -10.42
C LEU A 354 10.90 28.46 -10.60
#